data_AF-A0A540V7Z5-F1
#
_entry.id   AF-A0A540V7Z5-F1
#
_cell.length_a   1.000
_cell.length_b   1.000
_cell.length_c   1.000
_cell.angle_alpha   90.00
_cell.angle_beta   90.00
_cell.angle_gamma   90.00
#
_symmetry.space_group_name_H-M   'P 1'
#
loop_
_entity.id
_entity.type
_entity.pdbx_description
1 polymer ?
#
loop_
_entity_poly.entity_id
_entity_poly.type
_entity_poly.pdbx_seq_one_letter_code
_entity_poly.pdbx_strand_id
1 'polypeptide(L)'
;HYHLHLQGKGYKHRDKDFRNLLEKVGAPRYCSRIEENYRRNKTEYLYECISCKQRYIRKRRMDVTKYRCGKCYGKLKKVYEFKKK
;
A
#
# COMPACT_ATOMS: atom_id res chain seq x y z
N HIS A 1 -7.86 -21.12 -10.47
CA HIS A 1 -6.45 -21.54 -10.39
C HIS A 1 -6.32 -23.04 -10.23
N TYR A 2 -6.50 -23.58 -9.02
CA TYR A 2 -6.29 -25.01 -8.73
C TYR A 2 -7.12 -25.96 -9.60
N HIS A 3 -8.43 -25.70 -9.76
CA HIS A 3 -9.31 -26.50 -10.62
C HIS A 3 -8.78 -26.68 -12.06
N LEU A 4 -8.28 -25.61 -12.67
CA LEU A 4 -7.76 -25.64 -14.05
C LEU A 4 -6.36 -26.25 -14.12
N HIS A 5 -5.55 -26.06 -13.07
CA HIS A 5 -4.23 -26.67 -12.98
C HIS A 5 -4.31 -28.21 -12.96
N LEU A 6 -5.21 -28.77 -12.14
CA LEU A 6 -5.45 -30.23 -12.09
C LEU A 6 -5.95 -30.80 -13.43
N GLN A 7 -6.61 -29.98 -14.26
CA GLN A 7 -7.11 -30.37 -15.57
C GLN A 7 -6.11 -30.13 -16.71
N GLY A 8 -4.89 -29.64 -16.41
CA GLY A 8 -3.89 -29.29 -17.42
C GLY A 8 -4.27 -28.09 -18.30
N LYS A 9 -5.23 -27.27 -17.88
CA LYS A 9 -5.74 -26.10 -18.62
C LYS A 9 -5.01 -24.81 -18.28
N GLY A 10 -5.23 -23.77 -19.08
CA GLY A 10 -4.70 -22.43 -18.82
C GLY A 10 -5.30 -21.81 -17.55
N TYR A 11 -4.56 -21.86 -16.44
CA TYR A 11 -5.06 -21.41 -15.13
C TYR A 11 -4.70 -19.96 -14.80
N LYS A 12 -3.84 -19.28 -15.57
CA LYS A 12 -3.41 -17.91 -15.27
C LYS A 12 -4.52 -16.91 -15.60
N HIS A 13 -4.51 -15.74 -14.94
CA HIS A 13 -5.51 -14.68 -15.17
C HIS A 13 -5.63 -14.21 -16.62
N ARG A 14 -4.61 -14.42 -17.45
CA ARG A 14 -4.60 -14.06 -18.87
C ARG A 14 -5.24 -15.12 -19.77
N ASP A 15 -5.29 -16.37 -19.32
CA ASP A 15 -5.65 -17.53 -20.12
C ASP A 15 -7.17 -17.58 -20.37
N LYS A 16 -7.56 -18.11 -21.53
CA LYS A 16 -8.97 -18.19 -21.94
C LYS A 16 -9.78 -19.11 -21.03
N ASP A 17 -9.21 -20.26 -20.64
CA ASP A 17 -9.89 -21.24 -19.77
C ASP A 17 -10.26 -20.64 -18.41
N PHE A 18 -9.36 -19.79 -17.85
CA PHE A 18 -9.63 -19.07 -16.62
C PHE A 18 -10.79 -18.08 -16.75
N ARG A 19 -10.85 -17.32 -17.86
CA ARG A 19 -11.95 -16.37 -18.12
C ARG A 19 -13.29 -17.08 -18.30
N ASN A 20 -13.30 -18.15 -19.10
CA ASN A 20 -14.51 -18.95 -19.34
C ASN A 20 -15.03 -19.58 -18.05
N LEU A 21 -14.12 -20.08 -17.19
CA LEU A 21 -14.51 -20.65 -15.90
C LEU A 21 -15.13 -19.60 -14.99
N LEU A 22 -14.53 -18.40 -14.91
CA LEU A 22 -15.06 -17.30 -14.09
C LEU A 22 -16.45 -16.87 -14.53
N GLU A 23 -16.68 -16.73 -15.84
CA GLU A 23 -18.00 -16.42 -16.41
C GLU A 23 -19.02 -17.50 -16.06
N LYS A 24 -18.64 -18.78 -16.21
CA LYS A 24 -19.50 -19.93 -15.89
C LYS A 24 -19.92 -19.98 -14.42
N VAL A 25 -19.01 -19.63 -13.49
CA VAL A 25 -19.30 -19.66 -12.05
C VAL A 25 -19.79 -18.31 -11.50
N GLY A 26 -19.97 -17.29 -12.34
CA GLY A 26 -20.38 -15.95 -11.93
C GLY A 26 -19.36 -15.23 -11.02
N ALA A 27 -18.09 -15.61 -11.08
CA ALA A 27 -17.04 -15.04 -10.22
C ALA A 27 -16.34 -13.86 -10.90
N PRO A 28 -16.02 -12.79 -10.15
CA PRO A 28 -15.31 -11.66 -10.71
C PRO A 28 -13.86 -12.02 -11.01
N ARG A 29 -13.33 -11.52 -12.13
CA ARG A 29 -11.93 -11.76 -12.54
C ARG A 29 -10.90 -11.16 -11.59
N TYR A 30 -11.27 -10.07 -10.93
CA TYR A 30 -10.48 -9.39 -9.93
C TYR A 30 -11.33 -9.17 -8.69
N CYS A 31 -10.72 -9.22 -7.51
CA CYS A 31 -11.41 -8.86 -6.28
C CYS A 31 -11.85 -7.39 -6.37
N SER A 32 -13.14 -7.14 -6.14
CA SER A 32 -13.64 -5.78 -5.96
C SER A 32 -13.03 -5.17 -4.72
N ARG A 33 -12.83 -3.85 -4.74
CA ARG A 33 -12.28 -3.14 -3.59
C ARG A 33 -13.31 -3.15 -2.47
N ILE A 34 -12.99 -3.78 -1.33
CA ILE A 34 -13.84 -3.73 -0.14
C ILE A 34 -13.83 -2.27 0.37
N GLU A 35 -15.00 -1.61 0.33
CA GLU A 35 -15.15 -0.18 0.62
C GLU A 35 -15.05 0.15 2.12
N GLU A 36 -15.19 -0.84 2.99
CA GLU A 36 -15.43 -0.65 4.44
C GLU A 36 -14.28 -0.04 5.25
N ASN A 37 -13.08 0.17 4.68
CA ASN A 37 -11.92 0.64 5.48
C ASN A 37 -11.13 1.81 4.88
N TYR A 38 -11.72 2.61 3.98
CA TYR A 38 -11.03 3.83 3.51
C TYR A 38 -11.03 4.97 4.53
N ARG A 39 -11.82 4.85 5.62
CA ARG A 39 -11.78 5.73 6.80
C ARG A 39 -10.68 5.36 7.79
N ARG A 40 -9.53 4.85 7.33
CA ARG A 40 -8.36 4.74 8.20
C ARG A 40 -7.95 6.14 8.60
N ASN A 41 -8.18 6.48 9.87
CA ASN A 41 -7.62 7.63 10.59
C ASN A 41 -6.27 7.99 9.97
N LYS A 42 -6.25 9.05 9.16
CA LYS A 42 -5.03 9.51 8.49
C LYS A 42 -4.21 10.23 9.53
N THR A 43 -3.54 9.45 10.38
CA THR A 43 -2.51 10.01 11.25
C THR A 43 -1.35 10.39 10.35
N GLU A 44 -1.09 11.68 10.24
CA GLU A 44 0.02 12.21 9.46
C GLU A 44 1.10 12.72 10.40
N TYR A 45 2.33 12.30 10.13
CA TYR A 45 3.52 12.67 10.88
C TYR A 45 4.36 13.62 10.04
N LEU A 46 4.66 14.80 10.58
CA LEU A 46 5.59 15.74 9.96
C LEU A 46 6.96 15.60 10.60
N TYR A 47 7.97 15.35 9.76
CA TYR A 47 9.38 15.39 10.14
C TYR A 47 10.09 16.53 9.42
N GLU A 48 11.10 17.11 10.05
CA GLU A 48 11.92 18.17 9.47
C GLU A 48 13.39 17.87 9.69
N CYS A 49 14.21 18.11 8.67
CA CYS A 49 15.65 18.05 8.80
C CYS A 49 16.18 19.26 9.57
N ILE A 50 17.07 19.03 10.54
CA ILE A 50 17.64 20.08 11.35
C ILE A 50 18.56 20.99 10.51
N SER A 51 19.36 20.40 9.62
CA SER A 51 20.36 21.09 8.81
C SER A 51 19.78 21.87 7.62
N CYS A 52 18.98 21.21 6.79
CA CYS A 52 18.46 21.81 5.54
C CYS A 52 16.97 22.19 5.58
N LYS A 53 16.30 22.02 6.73
CA LYS A 53 14.86 22.31 6.92
C LYS A 53 13.90 21.57 5.98
N GLN A 54 14.37 20.56 5.25
CA GLN A 54 13.51 19.74 4.40
C GLN A 54 12.45 19.04 5.25
N ARG A 55 11.19 19.17 4.81
CA ARG A 55 10.02 18.57 5.46
C ARG A 55 9.62 17.26 4.80
N TYR A 56 9.15 16.32 5.61
CA TYR A 56 8.68 14.99 5.20
C TYR A 56 7.34 14.68 5.88
N ILE A 57 6.27 14.58 5.09
CA ILE A 57 4.95 14.15 5.55
C ILE A 57 4.84 12.63 5.36
N ARG A 58 4.52 11.89 6.42
CA ARG A 58 4.40 10.43 6.37
C ARG A 58 3.12 9.94 7.04
N LYS A 59 2.55 8.84 6.53
CA LYS A 59 1.39 8.15 7.12
C LYS A 59 1.78 7.15 8.23
N ARG A 60 3.08 6.89 8.41
CA ARG A 60 3.62 5.99 9.44
C ARG A 60 4.72 6.70 10.21
N ARG A 61 4.81 6.42 11.51
CA ARG A 61 5.88 6.93 12.37
C ARG A 61 7.23 6.40 11.86
N MET A 62 8.17 7.30 11.71
CA MET A 62 9.58 7.05 11.38
C MET A 62 10.42 7.23 12.65
N ASP A 63 11.42 6.37 12.82
CA ASP A 63 12.43 6.50 13.86
C ASP A 63 13.52 7.50 13.44
N VAL A 64 13.56 8.67 14.07
CA VAL A 64 14.53 9.71 13.74
C VAL A 64 15.98 9.37 14.16
N THR A 65 16.18 8.33 14.95
CA THR A 65 17.53 7.86 15.33
C THR A 65 18.19 7.10 14.17
N LYS A 66 17.43 6.20 13.53
CA LYS A 66 17.86 5.37 12.39
C LYS A 66 17.84 6.11 11.06
N TYR A 67 16.84 6.95 10.83
CA TYR A 67 16.66 7.61 9.53
C TYR A 67 17.34 8.99 9.48
N ARG A 68 17.72 9.41 8.27
CA ARG A 68 18.39 10.69 7.96
C ARG A 68 17.70 11.40 6.80
N CYS A 69 18.00 12.68 6.65
CA CYS A 69 17.51 13.48 5.54
C CYS A 69 18.01 12.94 4.19
N GLY A 70 17.12 12.73 3.22
CA GLY A 70 17.49 12.24 1.89
C GLY A 70 18.23 13.26 1.02
N LYS A 71 18.29 14.54 1.42
CA LYS A 71 18.99 15.61 0.68
C LYS A 71 20.40 15.90 1.21
N CYS A 72 20.58 15.95 2.53
CA CYS A 72 21.83 16.37 3.16
C CYS A 72 22.35 15.39 4.21
N TYR A 73 21.70 14.23 4.38
CA TYR A 73 22.04 13.21 5.37
C TYR A 73 22.04 13.69 6.85
N GLY A 74 21.57 14.90 7.11
CA GLY A 74 21.43 15.46 8.46
C GLY A 74 20.37 14.76 9.31
N LYS A 75 20.42 15.01 10.62
CA LYS A 75 19.44 14.48 11.59
C LYS A 75 18.03 15.02 11.32
N LEU A 76 17.03 14.20 11.59
CA LEU A 76 15.61 14.54 11.48
C LEU A 76 15.04 14.78 12.88
N LYS A 77 14.05 15.69 12.97
CA LYS A 77 13.22 15.87 14.16
C LYS A 77 11.75 15.67 13.81
N LYS A 78 10.97 15.11 14.74
CA LYS A 78 9.51 15.06 14.61
C LYS A 78 8.96 16.45 14.97
N VAL A 79 8.15 17.02 14.09
CA VAL A 79 7.56 18.35 14.27
C VAL A 79 6.12 18.25 14.76
N TYR A 80 5.26 17.51 14.05
CA TYR A 80 3.84 17.38 14.39
C TYR A 80 3.31 15.95 14.15
N GLU A 81 2.25 15.62 14.88
CA GLU A 81 1.44 14.41 14.69
C GLU A 81 -0.03 14.83 14.57
N PHE A 82 -0.55 14.85 13.35
CA PHE A 82 -1.95 15.14 13.08
C PHE A 82 -2.75 13.87 13.28
N LYS A 83 -3.67 13.86 14.26
CA LYS A 83 -4.68 12.80 14.39
C LYS A 83 -6.00 13.35 13.85
N LYS A 84 -6.40 12.92 12.65
CA LYS A 84 -7.77 13.17 12.18
C LYS A 84 -8.72 12.30 13.00
N LYS A 85 -9.56 12.96 13.81
CA LYS A 85 -10.72 12.37 14.51
C LYS A 85 -11.76 11.92 13.49
#